data_AF-A0A371CQ22-F1
#
_entry.id   AF-A0A371CQ22-F1
#
_cell.length_a   1.000
_cell.length_b   1.000
_cell.length_c   1.000
_cell.angle_alpha   90.00
_cell.angle_beta   90.00
_cell.angle_gamma   90.00
#
_symmetry.space_group_name_H-M   'P 1'
#
loop_
_entity.id
_entity.type
_entity.pdbx_description
1 polymer ?
#
loop_
_entity_poly.entity_id
_entity_poly.type
_entity_poly.pdbx_seq_one_letter_code
_entity_poly.pdbx_strand_id
1 'polypeptide(L)'
;NQEDVYAAPDCLISKRQPQLHVANFSAFPARIGRGQELGRARRPSTWLDSASRYTPAQQQAIAAHAALLRGLVSSQAERKDAAVDLTQAVAEGLRTSRGPRSTDEDPLASEPLEGGPKTSEVPPEDTSSEDFAAVIDISEELGVDERARLLQILSRNKEAFSLDGRLGAVKGSKCTIPLRSDAKEVSLPPFPASPAKREVI
;
A
#
# COMPACT_ATOMS: atom_id res chain seq x y z
N ASN A 1 -27.69 7.03 -5.85
CA ASN A 1 -26.49 7.81 -6.23
C ASN A 1 -25.36 6.88 -6.64
N GLN A 2 -25.49 6.17 -7.76
CA GLN A 2 -24.36 5.45 -8.36
C GLN A 2 -23.49 6.35 -9.26
N GLU A 3 -23.93 7.60 -9.49
CA GLU A 3 -23.26 8.58 -10.36
C GLU A 3 -22.58 9.72 -9.59
N ASP A 4 -22.75 9.81 -8.27
CA ASP A 4 -22.10 10.85 -7.47
C ASP A 4 -20.67 10.45 -7.18
N VAL A 5 -19.74 11.04 -7.93
CA VAL A 5 -18.30 10.78 -7.80
C VAL A 5 -17.68 11.56 -6.61
N TYR A 6 -18.50 12.24 -5.83
CA TYR A 6 -18.15 12.91 -4.58
C TYR A 6 -19.30 12.77 -3.58
N ALA A 7 -19.00 12.73 -2.29
CA ALA A 7 -20.02 12.68 -1.25
C ALA A 7 -19.62 13.50 -0.02
N ALA A 8 -20.61 14.01 0.68
CA ALA A 8 -20.42 14.56 2.02
C ALA A 8 -20.54 13.43 3.05
N PRO A 9 -19.57 13.26 3.97
CA PRO A 9 -19.72 12.35 5.10
C PRO A 9 -20.75 12.89 6.09
N ASP A 10 -21.20 12.04 7.01
CA ASP A 10 -22.03 12.47 8.13
C ASP A 10 -21.24 13.44 9.01
N CYS A 11 -21.61 14.72 8.97
CA CYS A 11 -20.95 15.78 9.72
C CYS A 11 -21.94 16.61 10.54
N LEU A 12 -21.49 17.08 11.70
CA LEU A 12 -22.25 18.01 12.54
C LEU A 12 -21.93 19.45 12.12
N ILE A 13 -22.90 20.13 11.51
CA ILE A 13 -22.79 21.53 11.11
C ILE A 13 -23.41 22.41 12.19
N SER A 14 -22.71 23.46 12.59
CA SER A 14 -23.21 24.43 13.57
C SER A 14 -23.11 25.86 13.05
N LYS A 15 -23.81 26.81 13.68
CA LYS A 15 -23.68 28.24 13.32
C LYS A 15 -22.25 28.77 13.47
N ARG A 16 -21.47 28.18 14.40
CA ARG A 16 -20.07 28.55 14.64
C ARG A 16 -19.11 27.93 13.60
N GLN A 17 -19.50 26.81 13.01
CA GLN A 17 -18.74 26.10 11.98
C GLN A 17 -19.68 25.68 10.85
N PRO A 18 -20.09 26.61 9.97
CA PRO A 18 -21.05 26.36 8.90
C PRO A 18 -20.36 25.77 7.66
N GLN A 19 -19.42 24.85 7.87
CA GLN A 19 -18.63 24.23 6.80
C GLN A 19 -19.11 22.79 6.61
N LEU A 20 -19.27 22.40 5.34
CA LEU A 20 -19.56 21.03 4.93
C LEU A 20 -18.34 20.48 4.21
N HIS A 21 -17.77 19.41 4.74
CA HIS A 21 -16.69 18.70 4.06
C HIS A 21 -17.30 17.83 2.95
N VAL A 22 -16.65 17.83 1.79
CA VAL A 22 -17.05 17.01 0.65
C VAL A 22 -15.82 16.25 0.19
N ALA A 23 -15.91 14.92 0.19
CA ALA A 23 -14.87 14.05 -0.33
C ALA A 23 -15.11 13.85 -1.83
N ASN A 24 -14.10 14.15 -2.64
CA ASN A 24 -14.10 13.86 -4.07
C ASN A 24 -13.44 12.50 -4.29
N PHE A 25 -14.21 11.52 -4.75
CA PHE A 25 -13.75 10.16 -5.08
C PHE A 25 -13.38 10.01 -6.55
N SER A 26 -13.47 11.09 -7.34
CA SER A 26 -13.11 11.07 -8.76
C SER A 26 -11.63 11.39 -8.97
N ALA A 27 -11.10 10.95 -10.12
CA ALA A 27 -9.76 11.32 -10.57
C ALA A 27 -9.65 12.77 -11.08
N PHE A 28 -10.78 13.50 -11.15
CA PHE A 28 -10.85 14.85 -11.73
C PHE A 28 -11.35 15.88 -10.70
N PRO A 29 -11.07 17.18 -10.85
CA PRO A 29 -11.65 18.18 -9.97
C PRO A 29 -13.17 18.23 -10.09
N ALA A 30 -13.89 17.91 -9.00
CA ALA A 30 -15.34 18.04 -8.95
C ALA A 30 -15.75 19.52 -8.89
N ARG A 31 -16.69 19.93 -9.76
CA ARG A 31 -17.27 21.28 -9.76
C ARG A 31 -18.65 21.23 -9.12
N ILE A 32 -18.80 21.91 -7.99
CA ILE A 32 -20.09 22.05 -7.31
C ILE A 32 -20.74 23.37 -7.73
N GLY A 33 -21.88 23.28 -8.39
CA GLY A 33 -22.64 24.45 -8.84
C GLY A 33 -23.34 25.16 -7.69
N ARG A 34 -23.51 26.49 -7.80
CA ARG A 34 -24.35 27.24 -6.86
C ARG A 34 -25.79 26.72 -6.93
N GLY A 35 -26.36 26.35 -5.79
CA GLY A 35 -27.72 25.81 -5.69
C GLY A 35 -27.82 24.29 -5.85
N GLN A 36 -26.70 23.60 -6.07
CA GLN A 36 -26.67 22.15 -6.10
C GLN A 36 -26.89 21.55 -4.71
N GLU A 37 -27.81 20.59 -4.60
CA GLU A 37 -28.05 19.84 -3.36
C GLU A 37 -26.92 18.82 -3.16
N LEU A 38 -26.18 18.94 -2.05
CA LEU A 38 -25.08 18.03 -1.70
C LEU A 38 -25.51 16.93 -0.72
N GLY A 39 -26.69 17.05 -0.13
CA GLY A 39 -27.19 16.13 0.88
C GLY A 39 -28.34 16.72 1.69
N ARG A 40 -28.86 15.92 2.62
CA ARG A 40 -29.99 16.29 3.47
C ARG A 40 -29.55 16.43 4.91
N ALA A 41 -29.71 17.64 5.46
CA ALA A 41 -29.46 17.87 6.87
C ALA A 41 -30.58 17.28 7.73
N ARG A 42 -30.20 16.65 8.84
CA ARG A 42 -31.13 16.15 9.87
C ARG A 42 -30.79 16.81 11.21
N ARG A 43 -31.78 16.94 12.09
CA ARG A 43 -31.52 17.38 13.47
C ARG A 43 -30.83 16.25 14.23
N PRO A 44 -29.59 16.45 14.74
CA PRO A 44 -28.86 15.39 15.41
C PRO A 44 -29.60 14.85 16.64
N SER A 45 -30.27 15.73 17.40
CA SER A 45 -31.00 15.37 18.62
C SER A 45 -32.16 14.41 18.41
N THR A 46 -32.71 14.35 17.20
CA THR A 46 -33.80 13.42 16.85
C THR A 46 -33.32 12.22 16.05
N TRP A 47 -32.20 12.37 15.35
CA TRP A 47 -31.69 11.37 14.42
C TRP A 47 -30.66 10.43 15.05
N LEU A 48 -29.72 10.97 15.83
CA LEU A 48 -28.72 10.18 16.53
C LEU A 48 -29.29 9.59 17.81
N ASP A 49 -28.68 8.51 18.26
CA ASP A 49 -29.03 7.90 19.53
C ASP A 49 -28.65 8.81 20.70
N SER A 50 -29.54 8.86 21.69
CA SER A 50 -29.37 9.61 22.92
C SER A 50 -29.41 8.64 24.10
N ALA A 51 -28.60 8.89 25.13
CA ALA A 51 -28.57 8.06 26.34
C ALA A 51 -29.98 7.90 26.95
N SER A 52 -30.83 8.92 26.84
CA SER A 52 -32.22 8.91 27.34
C SER A 52 -33.16 7.93 26.63
N ARG A 53 -32.76 7.37 25.48
CA ARG A 53 -33.54 6.34 24.77
C ARG A 53 -33.36 4.94 25.34
N TYR A 54 -32.33 4.72 26.16
CA TYR A 54 -31.99 3.41 26.69
C TYR A 54 -32.43 3.26 28.14
N THR A 55 -32.89 2.06 28.49
CA THR A 55 -33.19 1.73 29.89
C THR A 55 -31.89 1.66 30.71
N PRO A 56 -31.94 1.82 32.05
CA PRO A 56 -30.75 1.71 32.89
C PRO A 56 -29.96 0.41 32.70
N ALA A 57 -30.66 -0.72 32.50
CA ALA A 57 -30.05 -2.01 32.23
C ALA A 57 -29.31 -2.04 30.87
N GLN A 58 -29.89 -1.43 29.83
CA GLN A 58 -29.25 -1.31 28.52
C GLN A 58 -28.04 -0.38 28.57
N GLN A 59 -28.12 0.74 29.29
CA GLN A 59 -26.99 1.63 29.48
C GLN A 59 -25.82 0.92 30.17
N GLN A 60 -26.11 0.10 31.19
CA GLN A 60 -25.10 -0.69 31.87
C GLN A 60 -24.47 -1.74 30.95
N ALA A 61 -25.26 -2.42 30.11
CA ALA A 61 -24.75 -3.37 29.12
C ALA A 61 -23.87 -2.68 28.06
N ILE A 62 -24.28 -1.51 27.55
CA ILE A 62 -23.50 -0.72 26.60
C ILE A 62 -22.17 -0.29 27.24
N ALA A 63 -22.20 0.17 28.49
CA ALA A 63 -21.00 0.59 29.21
C ALA A 63 -20.03 -0.58 29.46
N ALA A 64 -20.56 -1.75 29.85
CA ALA A 64 -19.77 -2.97 30.04
C ALA A 64 -19.12 -3.44 28.73
N HIS A 65 -19.89 -3.43 27.64
CA HIS A 65 -19.37 -3.77 26.32
C HIS A 65 -18.29 -2.79 25.84
N ALA A 66 -18.51 -1.48 26.03
CA ALA A 66 -17.49 -0.47 25.71
C ALA A 66 -16.23 -0.63 26.57
N ALA A 67 -16.34 -1.05 27.83
CA ALA A 67 -15.20 -1.35 28.69
C ALA A 67 -14.43 -2.59 28.21
N LEU A 68 -15.12 -3.65 27.81
CA LEU A 68 -14.52 -4.85 27.22
C LEU A 68 -13.73 -4.50 25.93
N LEU A 69 -14.36 -3.76 25.01
CA LEU A 69 -13.72 -3.34 23.76
C LEU A 69 -12.45 -2.51 24.02
N ARG A 70 -12.49 -1.58 24.98
CA ARG A 70 -11.30 -0.83 25.39
C ARG A 70 -10.20 -1.75 25.90
N GLY A 71 -10.52 -2.74 26.72
CA GLY A 71 -9.55 -3.73 27.22
C GLY A 71 -8.94 -4.59 26.10
N LEU A 72 -9.74 -5.00 25.11
CA LEU A 72 -9.25 -5.75 23.94
C LEU A 72 -8.32 -4.89 23.06
N VAL A 73 -8.68 -3.63 22.83
CA VAL A 73 -7.84 -2.71 22.05
C VAL A 73 -6.52 -2.44 22.75
N SER A 74 -6.55 -2.16 24.06
CA SER A 74 -5.32 -1.95 24.84
C SER A 74 -4.43 -3.20 24.87
N SER A 75 -5.00 -4.39 25.08
CA SER A 75 -4.23 -5.64 25.08
C SER A 75 -3.70 -6.03 23.70
N GLN A 76 -4.38 -5.68 22.61
CA GLN A 76 -3.83 -5.83 21.25
C GLN A 76 -2.73 -4.80 20.94
N ALA A 77 -2.82 -3.59 21.48
CA ALA A 77 -1.75 -2.59 21.34
C ALA A 77 -0.46 -3.04 22.05
N GLU A 78 -0.57 -3.69 23.22
CA GLU A 78 0.57 -4.25 23.96
C GLU A 78 1.12 -5.55 23.36
N ARG A 79 0.33 -6.30 22.57
CA ARG A 79 0.77 -7.52 21.88
C ARG A 79 1.56 -7.29 20.59
N LYS A 80 1.76 -6.04 20.16
CA LYS A 80 2.56 -5.74 18.95
C LYS A 80 4.04 -6.13 19.07
N ASP A 81 4.53 -6.41 20.28
CA ASP A 81 5.91 -6.88 20.52
C ASP A 81 6.04 -8.41 20.69
N ALA A 82 4.94 -9.17 20.66
CA ALA A 82 4.96 -10.63 20.79
C ALA A 82 4.25 -11.29 19.61
N ALA A 83 5.00 -12.13 18.88
CA ALA A 83 4.57 -12.88 17.69
C ALA A 83 3.13 -13.43 17.82
N VAL A 84 2.29 -13.08 16.84
CA VAL A 84 0.87 -13.43 16.81
C VAL A 84 0.70 -14.88 16.37
N ASP A 85 0.20 -15.72 17.29
CA ASP A 85 -0.22 -17.09 17.03
C ASP A 85 -1.50 -17.08 16.18
N LEU A 86 -1.39 -17.40 14.89
CA LEU A 86 -2.48 -17.39 13.91
C LEU A 86 -3.06 -18.79 13.74
N THR A 87 -4.36 -18.91 13.93
CA THR A 87 -5.14 -20.14 13.68
C THR A 87 -5.21 -20.41 12.18
N GLN A 88 -4.62 -21.53 11.73
CA GLN A 88 -4.71 -21.99 10.35
C GLN A 88 -6.10 -22.61 10.06
N ALA A 89 -6.74 -22.18 8.98
CA ALA A 89 -7.84 -22.90 8.36
C ALA A 89 -7.32 -23.62 7.11
N VAL A 90 -7.41 -24.95 7.10
CA VAL A 90 -6.98 -25.79 5.97
C VAL A 90 -8.10 -25.85 4.94
N ALA A 91 -7.83 -25.42 3.71
CA ALA A 91 -8.71 -25.64 2.57
C ALA A 91 -8.19 -26.82 1.74
N GLU A 92 -8.81 -27.98 1.91
CA GLU A 92 -8.50 -29.18 1.13
C GLU A 92 -9.10 -29.08 -0.29
N GLY A 93 -8.26 -29.24 -1.31
CA GLY A 93 -8.64 -29.76 -2.62
C GLY A 93 -9.19 -28.76 -3.65
N LEU A 94 -8.31 -28.00 -4.32
CA LEU A 94 -8.60 -27.49 -5.66
C LEU A 94 -7.53 -27.97 -6.66
N ARG A 95 -7.87 -29.00 -7.43
CA ARG A 95 -7.07 -29.50 -8.55
C ARG A 95 -7.03 -28.43 -9.65
N THR A 96 -5.89 -27.81 -9.87
CA THR A 96 -5.66 -27.01 -11.09
C THR A 96 -4.91 -27.85 -12.12
N SER A 97 -5.48 -27.89 -13.32
CA SER A 97 -5.02 -28.69 -14.44
C SER A 97 -3.89 -27.99 -15.21
N ARG A 98 -2.62 -28.29 -14.90
CA ARG A 98 -1.50 -28.07 -15.84
C ARG A 98 -0.51 -29.23 -15.71
N GLY A 99 -0.24 -29.88 -16.85
CA GLY A 99 0.61 -31.08 -16.95
C GLY A 99 2.08 -30.85 -16.59
N PRO A 100 2.87 -31.94 -16.50
CA PRO A 100 4.21 -31.91 -15.93
C PRO A 100 5.19 -31.22 -16.89
N ARG A 101 5.84 -30.17 -16.40
CA ARG A 101 7.08 -29.64 -17.01
C ARG A 101 8.24 -30.41 -16.39
N SER A 102 9.20 -30.79 -17.23
CA SER A 102 10.43 -31.50 -16.88
C SER A 102 11.14 -30.79 -15.71
N THR A 103 11.48 -31.59 -14.69
CA THR A 103 12.07 -31.19 -13.41
C THR A 103 13.54 -31.56 -13.37
N ASP A 104 14.32 -31.12 -14.35
CA ASP A 104 15.78 -31.15 -14.20
C ASP A 104 16.16 -29.94 -13.33
N GLU A 105 16.08 -30.14 -12.02
CA GLU A 105 16.46 -29.19 -10.98
C GLU A 105 17.98 -28.95 -11.04
N ASP A 106 18.39 -27.68 -11.03
CA ASP A 106 19.79 -27.28 -10.98
C ASP A 106 20.45 -27.83 -9.70
N PRO A 107 21.54 -28.62 -9.79
CA PRO A 107 22.20 -29.24 -8.63
C PRO A 107 22.80 -28.24 -7.63
N LEU A 108 22.87 -26.94 -7.98
CA LEU A 108 23.28 -25.86 -7.06
C LEU A 108 22.09 -25.08 -6.47
N ALA A 109 20.85 -25.38 -6.88
CA ALA A 109 19.68 -24.73 -6.32
C ALA A 109 19.45 -25.23 -4.88
N SER A 110 19.49 -24.30 -3.93
CA SER A 110 18.96 -24.51 -2.60
C SER A 110 17.44 -24.77 -2.67
N GLU A 111 16.89 -25.46 -1.68
CA GLU A 111 15.45 -25.64 -1.54
C GLU A 111 14.70 -24.31 -1.72
N PRO A 112 13.57 -24.27 -2.46
CA PRO A 112 12.82 -23.05 -2.66
C PRO A 112 12.48 -22.41 -1.32
N LEU A 113 12.97 -21.19 -1.09
CA LEU A 113 12.63 -20.39 0.09
C LEU A 113 11.11 -20.31 0.19
N GLU A 114 10.55 -20.80 1.31
CA GLU A 114 9.12 -20.76 1.59
C GLU A 114 8.69 -19.29 1.68
N GLY A 115 8.18 -18.78 0.55
CA GLY A 115 7.77 -17.39 0.43
C GLY A 115 6.60 -17.12 1.35
N GLY A 116 6.81 -16.29 2.37
CA GLY A 116 5.73 -15.72 3.17
C GLY A 116 4.72 -14.93 2.32
N PRO A 117 3.65 -14.40 2.93
CA PRO A 117 2.74 -13.49 2.23
C PRO A 117 3.54 -12.43 1.46
N LYS A 118 3.20 -12.15 0.21
CA LYS A 118 3.91 -11.18 -0.67
C LYS A 118 4.01 -9.75 -0.09
N THR A 119 3.39 -9.52 1.06
CA THR A 119 3.32 -8.26 1.81
C THR A 119 4.19 -8.25 3.07
N SER A 120 4.86 -9.37 3.40
CA SER A 120 5.65 -9.52 4.64
C SER A 120 7.11 -9.13 4.48
N GLU A 121 7.59 -8.92 3.26
CA GLU A 121 8.95 -8.44 3.03
C GLU A 121 9.00 -6.94 3.34
N VAL A 122 9.65 -6.61 4.45
CA VAL A 122 9.95 -5.23 4.81
C VAL A 122 10.87 -4.66 3.74
N PRO A 123 10.60 -3.45 3.21
CA PRO A 123 11.51 -2.82 2.26
C PRO A 123 12.94 -2.82 2.82
N PRO A 124 13.95 -3.18 2.02
CA PRO A 124 15.33 -3.15 2.48
C PRO A 124 15.69 -1.74 2.97
N GLU A 125 16.49 -1.67 4.03
CA GLU A 125 16.90 -0.38 4.58
C GLU A 125 17.70 0.44 3.55
N ASP A 126 17.48 1.75 3.55
CA ASP A 126 18.17 2.66 2.65
C ASP A 126 19.68 2.65 2.91
N THR A 127 20.47 2.37 1.87
CA THR A 127 21.93 2.43 1.94
C THR A 127 22.41 3.88 1.94
N SER A 128 23.24 4.24 2.93
CA SER A 128 23.90 5.54 3.00
C SER A 128 24.95 5.71 1.89
N SER A 129 25.12 6.93 1.38
CA SER A 129 26.22 7.28 0.48
C SER A 129 27.61 6.99 1.07
N GLU A 130 27.75 6.96 2.39
CA GLU A 130 29.02 6.68 3.09
C GLU A 130 29.38 5.18 3.01
N ASP A 131 28.38 4.31 3.09
CA ASP A 131 28.54 2.86 3.07
C ASP A 131 28.59 2.29 1.64
N PHE A 132 28.39 3.13 0.62
CA PHE A 132 28.31 2.74 -0.78
C PHE A 132 29.48 1.84 -1.23
N ALA A 133 30.72 2.18 -0.87
CA ALA A 133 31.89 1.39 -1.27
C ALA A 133 32.00 0.02 -0.57
N ALA A 134 31.34 -0.16 0.57
CA ALA A 134 31.32 -1.40 1.33
C ALA A 134 30.18 -2.33 0.88
N VAL A 135 29.06 -1.77 0.43
CA VAL A 135 27.89 -2.52 -0.04
C VAL A 135 28.04 -3.03 -1.46
N ILE A 136 28.83 -2.34 -2.31
CA ILE A 136 29.04 -2.80 -3.68
C ILE A 136 29.86 -4.10 -3.67
N ASP A 137 29.24 -5.15 -4.18
CA ASP A 137 29.92 -6.40 -4.52
C ASP A 137 30.83 -6.20 -5.74
N ILE A 138 32.14 -6.29 -5.51
CA ILE A 138 33.18 -6.24 -6.55
C ILE A 138 33.95 -7.54 -6.45
N SER A 139 34.00 -8.28 -7.56
CA SER A 139 34.72 -9.55 -7.65
C SER A 139 36.13 -9.44 -7.07
N GLU A 140 36.48 -10.42 -6.22
CA GLU A 140 37.80 -10.54 -5.59
C GLU A 140 38.90 -10.90 -6.59
N GLU A 141 38.54 -11.33 -7.81
CA GLU A 141 39.48 -11.66 -8.88
C GLU A 141 40.11 -10.41 -9.53
N LEU A 142 39.56 -9.22 -9.28
CA LEU A 142 40.09 -7.96 -9.80
C LEU A 142 41.37 -7.56 -9.05
N GLY A 143 42.40 -7.17 -9.81
CA GLY A 143 43.62 -6.60 -9.23
C GLY A 143 43.32 -5.32 -8.42
N VAL A 144 44.14 -5.03 -7.42
CA VAL A 144 43.96 -3.87 -6.51
C VAL A 144 43.78 -2.55 -7.29
N ASP A 145 44.56 -2.35 -8.35
CA ASP A 145 44.50 -1.16 -9.20
C ASP A 145 43.23 -1.09 -10.07
N GLU A 146 42.72 -2.23 -10.50
CA GLU A 146 41.48 -2.32 -11.30
C GLU A 146 40.26 -2.09 -10.42
N ARG A 147 40.26 -2.69 -9.23
CA ARG A 147 39.25 -2.44 -8.20
C ARG A 147 39.17 -0.97 -7.82
N ALA A 148 40.33 -0.31 -7.63
CA ALA A 148 40.37 1.13 -7.32
C ALA A 148 39.80 1.98 -8.47
N ARG A 149 40.13 1.66 -9.73
CA ARG A 149 39.57 2.35 -10.91
C ARG A 149 38.06 2.17 -11.03
N LEU A 150 37.56 0.95 -10.78
CA LEU A 150 36.14 0.66 -10.80
C LEU A 150 35.39 1.48 -9.73
N LEU A 151 35.88 1.46 -8.49
CA LEU A 151 35.31 2.25 -7.38
C LEU A 151 35.30 3.75 -7.67
N GLN A 152 36.32 4.27 -8.35
CA GLN A 152 36.36 5.67 -8.76
C GLN A 152 35.25 6.01 -9.76
N ILE A 153 35.00 5.13 -10.74
CA ILE A 153 33.91 5.29 -11.71
C ILE A 153 32.56 5.22 -11.01
N LEU A 154 32.37 4.25 -10.12
CA LEU A 154 31.13 4.07 -9.37
C LEU A 154 30.85 5.28 -8.47
N SER A 155 31.85 5.74 -7.72
CA SER A 155 31.75 6.93 -6.87
C SER A 155 31.40 8.19 -7.66
N ARG A 156 31.98 8.36 -8.85
CA ARG A 156 31.66 9.48 -9.74
C ARG A 156 30.21 9.44 -10.23
N ASN A 157 29.63 8.24 -10.36
CA ASN A 157 28.28 8.01 -10.84
C ASN A 157 27.30 7.65 -9.71
N LYS A 158 27.59 8.02 -8.46
CA LYS A 158 26.73 7.71 -7.30
C LYS A 158 25.27 8.15 -7.46
N GLU A 159 25.02 9.19 -8.25
CA GLU A 159 23.67 9.68 -8.52
C GLU A 159 22.78 8.67 -9.28
N ALA A 160 23.39 7.75 -10.03
CA ALA A 160 22.70 6.70 -10.76
C ALA A 160 22.15 5.60 -9.84
N PHE A 161 22.64 5.52 -8.60
CA PHE A 161 22.23 4.53 -7.60
C PHE A 161 21.21 5.13 -6.64
N SER A 162 20.41 4.25 -6.03
CA SER A 162 19.47 4.61 -4.98
C SER A 162 20.22 4.70 -3.65
N LEU A 163 20.48 5.91 -3.18
CA LEU A 163 21.27 6.17 -1.97
C LEU A 163 20.57 7.27 -1.15
N ASP A 164 20.69 7.20 0.17
CA ASP A 164 20.12 8.18 1.11
C ASP A 164 18.60 8.40 0.94
N GLY A 165 17.86 7.32 0.64
CA GLY A 165 16.41 7.37 0.38
C GLY A 165 16.00 8.08 -0.92
N ARG A 166 16.97 8.38 -1.80
CA ARG A 166 16.72 8.97 -3.12
C ARG A 166 16.80 7.90 -4.20
N LEU A 167 15.85 7.90 -5.14
CA LEU A 167 15.90 7.05 -6.33
C LEU A 167 17.10 7.38 -7.23
N GLY A 168 17.74 6.33 -7.75
CA GLY A 168 18.80 6.44 -8.74
C GLY A 168 18.33 7.07 -10.05
N ALA A 169 19.12 7.99 -10.62
CA ALA A 169 18.77 8.69 -11.85
C ALA A 169 19.99 8.90 -12.76
N VAL A 170 19.85 8.54 -14.03
CA VAL A 170 20.86 8.81 -15.07
C VAL A 170 20.52 10.12 -15.77
N LYS A 171 21.17 11.21 -15.35
CA LYS A 171 20.96 12.54 -15.92
C LYS A 171 21.30 12.58 -17.41
N GLY A 172 20.46 13.25 -18.19
CA GLY A 172 20.70 13.47 -19.63
C GLY A 172 20.49 12.24 -20.51
N SER A 173 20.03 11.12 -19.98
CA SER A 173 19.68 9.95 -20.78
C SER A 173 18.24 10.04 -21.29
N LYS A 174 18.04 9.71 -22.57
CA LYS A 174 16.72 9.50 -23.17
C LYS A 174 16.74 8.16 -23.87
N CYS A 175 15.81 7.27 -23.50
CA CYS A 175 15.64 6.00 -24.18
C CYS A 175 14.64 6.19 -25.32
N THR A 176 15.10 6.01 -26.56
CA THR A 176 14.22 5.96 -27.73
C THR A 176 13.89 4.51 -28.01
N ILE A 177 12.60 4.17 -27.98
CA ILE A 177 12.12 2.81 -28.28
C ILE A 177 11.79 2.77 -29.79
N PRO A 178 12.58 2.06 -30.62
CA PRO A 178 12.29 1.96 -32.05
C PRO A 178 11.03 1.10 -32.26
N LEU A 179 10.11 1.60 -33.08
CA LEU A 179 8.91 0.87 -33.48
C LEU A 179 9.12 0.18 -34.83
N ARG A 180 8.37 -0.91 -35.05
CA ARG A 180 8.23 -1.47 -36.39
C ARG A 180 7.51 -0.46 -37.29
N SER A 181 7.83 -0.45 -38.58
CA SER A 181 7.26 0.50 -39.55
C SER A 181 5.74 0.36 -39.73
N ASP A 182 5.18 -0.80 -39.42
CA ASP A 182 3.75 -1.12 -39.48
C ASP A 182 3.03 -1.02 -38.11
N ALA A 183 3.74 -0.60 -37.06
CA ALA A 183 3.18 -0.51 -35.72
C ALA A 183 2.08 0.56 -35.65
N LYS A 184 0.95 0.20 -35.03
CA LYS A 184 -0.16 1.11 -34.73
C LYS A 184 -0.28 1.27 -33.23
N GLU A 185 -0.70 2.45 -32.79
CA GLU A 185 -1.00 2.70 -31.40
C GLU A 185 -2.14 1.78 -30.93
N VAL A 186 -1.99 1.25 -29.72
CA VAL A 186 -2.97 0.37 -29.08
C VAL A 186 -3.46 1.06 -27.82
N SER A 187 -4.77 1.30 -27.75
CA SER A 187 -5.45 1.80 -26.56
C SER A 187 -6.36 0.70 -26.03
N LEU A 188 -5.97 0.07 -24.93
CA LEU A 188 -6.77 -0.92 -24.22
C LEU A 188 -7.28 -0.31 -22.91
N PRO A 189 -8.54 -0.58 -22.52
CA PRO A 189 -9.01 -0.18 -21.20
C PRO A 189 -8.19 -0.92 -20.12
N PRO A 190 -7.94 -0.30 -18.96
CA PRO A 190 -7.31 -0.98 -17.84
C PRO A 190 -8.10 -2.23 -17.45
N PHE A 191 -7.39 -3.31 -17.13
CA PHE A 191 -8.05 -4.52 -16.63
C PHE A 191 -8.77 -4.22 -15.31
N PRO A 192 -9.95 -4.83 -15.05
CA PRO A 192 -10.64 -4.66 -13.79
C PRO A 192 -9.77 -5.19 -12.65
N ALA A 193 -9.50 -4.33 -11.67
CA ALA A 193 -8.78 -4.66 -10.45
C ALA A 193 -9.71 -4.53 -9.24
N SER A 194 -9.59 -5.45 -8.28
CA SER A 194 -10.33 -5.36 -7.02
C SER A 194 -9.95 -4.08 -6.26
N PRO A 195 -10.80 -3.57 -5.34
CA PRO A 195 -10.45 -2.42 -4.49
C PRO A 195 -9.10 -2.59 -3.78
N ALA A 196 -8.88 -3.75 -3.13
CA ALA A 196 -7.62 -4.04 -2.44
C ALA A 196 -6.41 -4.05 -3.39
N LYS A 197 -6.56 -4.53 -4.63
CA LYS A 197 -5.47 -4.52 -5.61
C LYS A 197 -5.17 -3.12 -6.13
N ARG A 198 -6.19 -2.24 -6.19
CA ARG A 198 -6.03 -0.83 -6.57
C ARG A 198 -5.35 0.02 -5.49
N GLU A 199 -5.35 -0.44 -4.23
CA GLU A 199 -4.60 0.24 -3.15
C GLU A 199 -3.09 -0.03 -3.25
N VAL A 200 -2.67 -1.02 -4.04
CA VAL A 200 -1.27 -1.49 -4.14
C VAL A 200 -0.63 -1.20 -5.51
N ILE A 201 -1.44 -1.05 -6.57
CA ILE A 201 -0.98 -0.67 -7.94
C ILE A 201 -0.92 0.85 -8.05
#